data_AF-A0A1V6R470-F1
#
_entry.id   AF-A0A1V6R470-F1
#
_cell.length_a   1.000
_cell.length_b   1.000
_cell.length_c   1.000
_cell.angle_alpha   90.00
_cell.angle_beta   90.00
_cell.angle_gamma   90.00
#
_symmetry.space_group_name_H-M   'P 1'
#
loop_
_entity.id
_entity.type
_entity.pdbx_description
1 polymer ?
#
loop_
_entity_poly.entity_id
_entity_poly.type
_entity_poly.pdbx_seq_one_letter_code
_entity_poly.pdbx_strand_id
1 'polypeptide(L)'
;MRFVLLSGILFGATSIAAKIYAASYSGTVTTLRRSDESLRGQSIVVEFGQVNSNGSLTMLDVLDTLPGPATKKNCSKSRQYDQLSSEASAVTAYTFDSASAHLNKTQEFTYQIPAAGPVPDRQDVSHPHGAIVDPTGRFVVVPDLGMDKIHIFKICPSSSLLLPQTPLVVNPGSGPRHAVFWIPKTRVGSVDNTFLYLVSELDNTFSAFKSHYTHNSLTFAKVHKENTYGGNAAPSGSKVSGIQISPGNERIMVSNRGDATFGEGSDTFAVFTCFTANGNGDMNVSSVGLFPAYGSFPREFDFNENNGTIVVALQNSHEVAVIQWNEQTRSPGKLISKKSLDGEIPAAIWGP
;
A
#
# COMPACT_ATOMS: atom_id res chain seq x y z
N MET A 1 4.65 28.53 10.10
CA MET A 1 3.67 27.43 10.20
C MET A 1 4.10 26.38 9.19
N ARG A 2 4.40 25.15 9.59
CA ARG A 2 4.87 24.07 8.68
C ARG A 2 3.70 23.12 8.41
N PHE A 3 3.53 22.72 7.16
CA PHE A 3 2.46 21.82 6.74
C PHE A 3 2.83 20.36 7.01
N VAL A 4 1.82 19.53 7.18
CA VAL A 4 1.97 18.09 7.50
C VAL A 4 2.01 17.28 6.20
N LEU A 5 2.87 16.27 6.19
CA LEU A 5 2.89 15.21 5.19
C LEU A 5 2.45 13.91 5.89
N LEU A 6 1.55 13.15 5.28
CA LEU A 6 1.22 11.78 5.67
C LEU A 6 1.38 10.89 4.43
N SER A 7 1.86 9.67 4.61
CA SER A 7 2.47 8.84 3.56
C SER A 7 1.47 8.18 2.60
N GLY A 8 0.77 8.99 1.81
CA GLY A 8 0.55 8.66 0.40
C GLY A 8 1.76 9.13 -0.41
N ILE A 9 2.18 8.36 -1.42
CA ILE A 9 3.37 8.70 -2.24
C ILE A 9 3.19 10.07 -2.91
N LEU A 10 4.07 11.03 -2.61
CA LEU A 10 4.02 12.40 -3.15
C LEU A 10 5.40 12.92 -3.59
N PHE A 11 5.49 13.40 -4.82
CA PHE A 11 6.53 14.33 -5.29
C PHE A 11 5.85 15.54 -5.94
N GLY A 12 6.54 16.69 -5.93
CA GLY A 12 5.99 17.96 -6.42
C GLY A 12 5.85 18.08 -7.95
N ALA A 13 5.28 19.17 -8.47
CA ALA A 13 5.04 20.44 -7.78
C ALA A 13 3.90 21.31 -8.37
N THR A 14 3.49 22.30 -7.56
CA THR A 14 2.65 23.48 -7.86
C THR A 14 1.12 23.31 -7.94
N SER A 15 0.42 24.31 -7.37
CA SER A 15 -1.01 24.64 -7.51
C SER A 15 -2.09 23.79 -6.77
N ILE A 16 -2.33 24.12 -5.49
CA ILE A 16 -3.65 24.22 -4.82
C ILE A 16 -4.69 23.10 -5.09
N ALA A 17 -4.53 21.95 -4.43
CA ALA A 17 -5.60 21.20 -3.74
C ALA A 17 -4.98 19.98 -3.04
N ALA A 18 -5.13 19.85 -1.73
CA ALA A 18 -4.68 18.65 -1.01
C ALA A 18 -5.72 17.53 -1.16
N LYS A 19 -5.27 16.30 -1.43
CA LYS A 19 -6.06 15.08 -1.35
C LYS A 19 -5.23 14.00 -0.66
N ILE A 20 -5.89 13.21 0.17
CA ILE A 20 -5.33 12.07 0.89
C ILE A 20 -6.17 10.85 0.48
N TYR A 21 -5.54 9.68 0.44
CA TYR A 21 -6.18 8.42 0.07
C TYR A 21 -5.51 7.29 0.87
N ALA A 22 -6.31 6.45 1.52
CA ALA A 22 -5.83 5.33 2.31
C ALA A 22 -6.55 4.02 1.94
N ALA A 23 -5.99 2.90 2.41
CA ALA A 23 -6.60 1.59 2.39
C ALA A 23 -6.09 0.79 3.59
N SER A 24 -6.89 -0.14 4.09
CA SER A 24 -6.57 -1.00 5.23
C SER A 24 -7.22 -2.37 5.04
N TYR A 25 -6.59 -3.43 5.55
CA TYR A 25 -7.18 -4.76 5.55
C TYR A 25 -6.67 -5.63 6.72
N SER A 26 -7.62 -6.35 7.34
CA SER A 26 -7.47 -7.17 8.56
C SER A 26 -7.05 -6.35 9.78
N GLY A 27 -8.03 -6.07 10.66
CA GLY A 27 -7.91 -5.03 11.67
C GLY A 27 -6.99 -5.35 12.86
N THR A 28 -6.07 -4.43 13.13
CA THR A 28 -5.71 -3.92 14.47
C THR A 28 -5.04 -2.55 14.29
N VAL A 29 -5.41 -1.57 15.09
CA VAL A 29 -4.87 -0.19 15.03
C VAL A 29 -3.61 -0.10 15.90
N THR A 30 -2.53 0.47 15.36
CA THR A 30 -1.26 0.62 16.09
C THR A 30 -0.55 1.91 15.68
N THR A 31 -0.38 2.96 16.51
CA THR A 31 -1.16 3.42 17.68
C THR A 31 -0.71 4.83 18.01
N LEU A 32 -1.52 5.61 18.73
CA LEU A 32 -1.01 6.48 19.79
C LEU A 32 -2.02 6.57 20.95
N ARG A 33 -1.52 6.48 22.18
CA ARG A 33 -2.29 6.18 23.41
C ARG A 33 -3.13 7.40 23.83
N ARG A 34 -4.32 7.25 24.42
CA ARG A 34 -4.71 6.35 25.52
C ARG A 34 -5.97 5.53 25.20
N SER A 35 -6.04 4.30 25.72
CA SER A 35 -7.19 3.41 25.57
C SER A 35 -8.44 3.96 26.26
N ASP A 36 -9.51 4.14 25.48
CA ASP A 36 -10.87 3.93 25.96
C ASP A 36 -11.30 2.51 25.55
N GLU A 37 -12.00 1.79 26.43
CA GLU A 37 -12.39 0.40 26.19
C GLU A 37 -13.68 0.27 25.35
N SER A 38 -14.33 1.40 25.07
CA SER A 38 -15.54 1.51 24.25
C SER A 38 -15.37 1.04 22.80
N LEU A 39 -14.19 1.22 22.21
CA LEU A 39 -13.92 1.02 20.77
C LEU A 39 -13.71 -0.44 20.33
N ARG A 40 -14.06 -1.43 21.17
CA ARG A 40 -13.90 -2.86 20.83
C ARG A 40 -14.98 -3.31 19.85
N GLY A 41 -14.58 -3.56 18.59
CA GLY A 41 -15.42 -4.19 17.57
C GLY A 41 -15.96 -3.27 16.48
N GLN A 42 -15.59 -2.00 16.49
CA GLN A 42 -15.80 -1.07 15.37
C GLN A 42 -14.62 -1.15 14.40
N SER A 43 -14.91 -1.15 13.10
CA SER A 43 -13.99 -0.62 12.11
C SER A 43 -13.95 0.91 12.26
N ILE A 44 -12.78 1.53 12.12
CA ILE A 44 -12.64 2.99 12.17
C ILE A 44 -11.59 3.50 11.18
N VAL A 45 -11.89 4.62 10.52
CA VAL A 45 -10.87 5.46 9.84
C VAL A 45 -10.42 6.52 10.82
N VAL A 46 -9.11 6.60 11.09
CA VAL A 46 -8.51 7.56 12.01
C VAL A 46 -7.56 8.48 11.25
N GLU A 47 -7.82 9.79 11.27
CA GLU A 47 -6.94 10.79 10.66
C GLU A 47 -6.07 11.48 11.73
N PHE A 48 -4.79 11.68 11.43
CA PHE A 48 -3.82 12.33 12.32
C PHE A 48 -3.27 13.60 11.67
N GLY A 49 -3.65 14.76 12.21
CA GLY A 49 -3.43 16.07 11.58
C GLY A 49 -2.22 16.84 12.05
N GLN A 50 -1.49 16.36 13.06
CA GLN A 50 -0.27 17.00 13.52
C GLN A 50 0.65 16.00 14.23
N VAL A 51 1.93 15.98 13.84
CA VAL A 51 3.02 15.47 14.68
C VAL A 51 3.39 16.56 15.68
N ASN A 52 3.18 16.29 16.97
CA ASN A 52 3.57 17.19 18.06
C ASN A 52 5.09 17.14 18.28
N SER A 53 5.65 18.14 18.96
CA SER A 53 7.10 18.25 19.19
C SER A 53 7.74 17.13 20.03
N ASN A 54 6.92 16.30 20.67
CA ASN A 54 7.29 15.09 21.41
C ASN A 54 7.11 13.79 20.59
N GLY A 55 6.71 13.89 19.31
CA GLY A 55 6.42 12.75 18.44
C GLY A 55 5.03 12.12 18.60
N SER A 56 4.14 12.65 19.47
CA SER A 56 2.75 12.17 19.51
C SER A 56 1.92 12.73 18.37
N LEU A 57 0.96 11.95 17.86
CA LEU A 57 0.03 12.39 16.83
C LEU A 57 -1.24 12.98 17.47
N THR A 58 -1.68 14.14 16.97
CA THR A 58 -3.01 14.68 17.26
C THR A 58 -4.01 14.07 16.28
N MET A 59 -4.96 13.31 16.80
CA MET A 59 -6.10 12.79 16.06
C MET A 59 -7.03 13.95 15.66
N LEU A 60 -7.43 14.03 14.40
CA LEU A 60 -8.42 15.01 13.92
C LEU A 60 -9.83 14.45 14.02
N ASP A 61 -10.03 13.28 13.41
CA ASP A 61 -11.35 12.68 13.24
C ASP A 61 -11.29 11.16 13.33
N VAL A 62 -12.42 10.57 13.70
CA VAL A 62 -12.64 9.12 13.77
C VAL A 62 -14.01 8.85 13.16
N LEU A 63 -14.03 8.20 11.99
CA LEU A 63 -15.28 7.77 11.38
C LEU A 63 -15.60 6.32 11.74
N ASP A 64 -16.79 6.13 12.29
CA ASP A 64 -17.50 4.85 12.26
C ASP A 64 -17.68 4.40 10.79
N THR A 65 -17.21 3.19 10.51
CA THR A 65 -17.34 2.55 9.21
C THR A 65 -18.17 1.26 9.30
N LEU A 66 -18.38 0.56 8.17
CA LEU A 66 -19.35 -0.55 8.15
C LEU A 66 -18.75 -1.76 8.89
N PRO A 67 -19.43 -2.30 9.92
CA PRO A 67 -18.88 -3.41 10.68
C PRO A 67 -18.70 -4.64 9.79
N GLY A 68 -17.46 -5.15 9.76
CA GLY A 68 -17.20 -6.55 9.41
C GLY A 68 -18.10 -7.49 10.25
N PRO A 69 -18.37 -8.70 9.78
CA PRO A 69 -19.61 -9.45 10.05
C PRO A 69 -20.08 -9.56 11.53
N ALA A 70 -20.78 -8.53 12.02
CA ALA A 70 -21.33 -8.43 13.38
C ALA A 70 -22.59 -7.52 13.52
N THR A 71 -23.52 -7.57 12.55
CA THR A 71 -24.96 -7.21 12.69
C THR A 71 -25.46 -5.78 13.08
N LYS A 72 -26.27 -5.19 12.18
CA LYS A 72 -27.54 -4.39 12.41
C LYS A 72 -27.53 -2.87 12.79
N LYS A 73 -27.92 -2.04 11.79
CA LYS A 73 -29.23 -1.29 11.68
C LYS A 73 -29.32 0.28 11.85
N ASN A 74 -29.40 0.97 10.69
CA ASN A 74 -30.25 2.14 10.29
C ASN A 74 -29.95 3.64 10.63
N CYS A 75 -29.80 4.45 9.55
CA CYS A 75 -30.30 5.84 9.30
C CYS A 75 -29.70 7.08 10.02
N SER A 76 -29.54 8.28 9.42
CA SER A 76 -29.62 8.74 8.00
C SER A 76 -29.22 10.23 7.73
N LYS A 77 -28.47 10.52 6.63
CA LYS A 77 -28.30 11.81 5.86
C LYS A 77 -27.50 12.97 6.54
N SER A 78 -26.64 13.79 5.87
CA SER A 78 -26.17 13.87 4.45
C SER A 78 -25.00 14.88 4.13
N ARG A 79 -24.05 14.50 3.22
CA ARG A 79 -23.15 15.31 2.30
C ARG A 79 -21.58 15.15 2.40
N GLN A 80 -20.79 15.91 1.60
CA GLN A 80 -19.67 15.47 0.70
C GLN A 80 -18.60 16.62 0.40
N TYR A 81 -17.37 16.57 -0.19
CA TYR A 81 -16.52 15.73 -1.14
C TYR A 81 -14.97 15.98 -0.91
N ASP A 82 -13.88 15.16 -1.10
CA ASP A 82 -13.53 13.75 -1.47
C ASP A 82 -12.17 13.23 -0.79
N GLN A 83 -11.95 11.90 -0.55
CA GLN A 83 -10.82 11.15 0.13
C GLN A 83 -10.99 9.59 -0.09
N LEU A 84 -10.27 8.62 0.54
CA LEU A 84 -10.51 7.14 0.41
C LEU A 84 -10.21 6.23 1.64
N SER A 85 -10.97 5.12 1.81
CA SER A 85 -10.66 3.91 2.63
C SER A 85 -11.28 2.60 2.06
N SER A 86 -10.99 1.43 2.67
CA SER A 86 -11.43 0.10 2.20
C SER A 86 -11.80 -0.87 3.34
N GLU A 87 -12.95 -1.55 3.27
CA GLU A 87 -13.41 -2.49 4.31
C GLU A 87 -14.33 -3.59 3.79
N ALA A 88 -14.20 -4.82 4.30
CA ALA A 88 -15.17 -5.92 4.17
C ALA A 88 -15.92 -5.99 2.81
N SER A 89 -15.16 -6.11 1.71
CA SER A 89 -15.65 -6.09 0.32
C SER A 89 -16.12 -4.72 -0.24
N ALA A 90 -15.64 -3.59 0.29
CA ALA A 90 -15.97 -2.25 -0.20
C ALA A 90 -14.74 -1.36 -0.45
N VAL A 91 -14.88 -0.47 -1.43
CA VAL A 91 -14.01 0.71 -1.65
C VAL A 91 -14.86 1.95 -1.42
N THR A 92 -14.48 2.80 -0.47
CA THR A 92 -15.32 3.92 -0.01
C THR A 92 -14.55 5.23 -0.10
N ALA A 93 -15.09 6.19 -0.85
CA ALA A 93 -14.57 7.54 -0.93
C ALA A 93 -15.08 8.38 0.24
N TYR A 94 -14.16 9.05 0.93
CA TYR A 94 -14.40 9.95 2.06
C TYR A 94 -14.29 11.41 1.63
N THR A 95 -14.10 12.40 2.52
CA THR A 95 -13.94 13.82 2.14
C THR A 95 -13.13 14.63 3.14
N PHE A 96 -12.01 15.28 2.83
CA PHE A 96 -11.38 16.17 3.82
C PHE A 96 -11.86 17.63 3.72
N ASP A 97 -12.60 18.11 4.73
CA ASP A 97 -12.83 19.54 4.93
C ASP A 97 -11.77 20.12 5.87
N SER A 98 -10.85 20.93 5.34
CA SER A 98 -9.76 21.53 6.11
C SER A 98 -10.18 22.69 7.01
N ALA A 99 -11.42 23.19 6.92
CA ALA A 99 -11.94 24.23 7.81
C ALA A 99 -12.52 23.64 9.11
N SER A 100 -13.13 22.46 9.04
CA SER A 100 -13.67 21.72 10.20
C SER A 100 -12.81 20.54 10.65
N ALA A 101 -11.78 20.18 9.87
CA ALA A 101 -10.90 19.02 10.06
C ALA A 101 -11.60 17.65 10.02
N HIS A 102 -12.78 17.59 9.39
CA HIS A 102 -13.64 16.41 9.35
C HIS A 102 -13.60 15.62 8.03
N LEU A 103 -13.88 14.32 8.17
CA LEU A 103 -14.18 13.40 7.09
C LEU A 103 -15.71 13.24 6.90
N ASN A 104 -16.20 13.36 5.66
CA ASN A 104 -17.54 12.86 5.26
C ASN A 104 -17.37 11.70 4.28
N LYS A 105 -18.47 11.19 3.68
CA LYS A 105 -18.47 10.06 2.73
C LYS A 105 -19.16 10.41 1.41
N THR A 106 -18.52 10.14 0.28
CA THR A 106 -19.01 10.45 -1.09
C THR A 106 -19.56 9.27 -1.86
N GLN A 107 -18.82 8.17 -1.90
CA GLN A 107 -19.14 6.99 -2.71
C GLN A 107 -18.76 5.73 -1.96
N GLU A 108 -19.44 4.65 -2.29
CA GLU A 108 -19.17 3.32 -1.74
C GLU A 108 -19.43 2.30 -2.84
N PHE A 109 -18.40 1.53 -3.17
CA PHE A 109 -18.43 0.48 -4.17
C PHE A 109 -18.32 -0.86 -3.43
N THR A 110 -19.46 -1.44 -3.08
CA THR A 110 -19.51 -2.79 -2.52
C THR A 110 -19.37 -3.82 -3.64
N TYR A 111 -18.63 -4.88 -3.34
CA TYR A 111 -18.42 -6.02 -4.20
C TYR A 111 -19.00 -7.27 -3.53
N GLN A 112 -19.49 -8.18 -4.35
CA GLN A 112 -19.93 -9.52 -3.95
C GLN A 112 -19.28 -10.50 -4.92
N ILE A 113 -18.75 -11.61 -4.41
CA ILE A 113 -18.24 -12.68 -5.28
C ILE A 113 -19.37 -13.69 -5.55
N PRO A 114 -19.56 -14.13 -6.81
CA PRO A 114 -20.62 -15.09 -7.15
C PRO A 114 -20.28 -16.53 -6.68
N ALA A 115 -19.00 -16.79 -6.42
CA ALA A 115 -18.44 -18.00 -5.84
C ALA A 115 -17.09 -17.66 -5.19
N ALA A 116 -16.64 -18.47 -4.23
CA ALA A 116 -15.32 -18.33 -3.61
C ALA A 116 -14.17 -18.48 -4.62
N GLY A 117 -13.08 -17.75 -4.40
CA GLY A 117 -11.81 -17.95 -5.10
C GLY A 117 -11.11 -19.26 -4.70
N PRO A 118 -10.06 -19.67 -5.43
CA PRO A 118 -9.43 -20.99 -5.26
C PRO A 118 -8.63 -21.17 -3.96
N VAL A 119 -8.41 -20.12 -3.15
CA VAL A 119 -7.79 -20.23 -1.81
C VAL A 119 -8.86 -20.07 -0.72
N PRO A 120 -9.28 -21.16 -0.05
CA PRO A 120 -10.23 -21.12 1.07
C PRO A 120 -9.80 -20.17 2.18
N ASP A 121 -10.78 -19.61 2.90
CA ASP A 121 -10.63 -18.69 4.04
C ASP A 121 -9.82 -17.40 3.74
N ARG A 122 -9.37 -17.21 2.50
CA ARG A 122 -8.66 -16.02 1.99
C ARG A 122 -9.36 -15.34 0.83
N GLN A 123 -10.25 -16.06 0.14
CA GLN A 123 -10.98 -15.60 -1.05
C GLN A 123 -12.47 -15.98 -0.97
N ASP A 124 -12.98 -16.00 0.25
CA ASP A 124 -14.37 -16.24 0.67
C ASP A 124 -15.30 -15.05 0.39
N VAL A 125 -14.76 -13.83 0.39
CA VAL A 125 -15.39 -12.58 -0.03
C VAL A 125 -14.37 -11.70 -0.77
N SER A 126 -14.75 -10.48 -1.17
CA SER A 126 -13.82 -9.48 -1.74
C SER A 126 -12.99 -8.83 -0.63
N HIS A 127 -11.69 -8.66 -0.87
CA HIS A 127 -10.74 -8.14 0.12
C HIS A 127 -9.84 -7.06 -0.51
N PRO A 128 -10.37 -5.83 -0.73
CA PRO A 128 -9.58 -4.70 -1.22
C PRO A 128 -8.46 -4.35 -0.22
N HIS A 129 -7.23 -4.25 -0.69
CA HIS A 129 -6.03 -4.19 0.17
C HIS A 129 -5.11 -2.97 -0.10
N GLY A 130 -5.38 -2.17 -1.13
CA GLY A 130 -4.59 -0.96 -1.41
C GLY A 130 -5.38 0.07 -2.22
N ALA A 131 -5.06 1.35 -2.10
CA ALA A 131 -5.63 2.41 -2.94
C ALA A 131 -4.51 3.30 -3.46
N ILE A 132 -4.18 3.16 -4.75
CA ILE A 132 -3.01 3.78 -5.35
C ILE A 132 -3.44 4.72 -6.47
N VAL A 133 -3.11 6.00 -6.34
CA VAL A 133 -3.34 7.01 -7.38
C VAL A 133 -2.30 6.84 -8.49
N ASP A 134 -2.71 6.99 -9.75
CA ASP A 134 -1.79 6.97 -10.88
C ASP A 134 -0.94 8.26 -10.96
N PRO A 135 0.26 8.25 -11.57
CA PRO A 135 1.12 9.43 -11.68
C PRO A 135 0.52 10.64 -12.44
N THR A 136 -0.62 10.48 -13.12
CA THR A 136 -1.37 11.61 -13.71
C THR A 136 -2.47 12.18 -12.83
N GLY A 137 -2.77 11.56 -11.68
CA GLY A 137 -3.87 11.98 -10.79
C GLY A 137 -5.27 11.83 -11.41
N ARG A 138 -5.41 11.01 -12.45
CA ARG A 138 -6.68 10.80 -13.20
C ARG A 138 -7.32 9.46 -12.91
N PHE A 139 -6.61 8.53 -12.28
CA PHE A 139 -7.10 7.20 -11.95
C PHE A 139 -6.66 6.78 -10.55
N VAL A 140 -7.47 5.91 -9.94
CA VAL A 140 -7.10 5.12 -8.76
C VAL A 140 -7.17 3.65 -9.12
N VAL A 141 -6.19 2.87 -8.66
CA VAL A 141 -6.17 1.41 -8.79
C VAL A 141 -6.20 0.77 -7.40
N VAL A 142 -7.00 -0.29 -7.25
CA VAL A 142 -7.27 -0.95 -5.97
C VAL A 142 -7.07 -2.46 -6.11
N PRO A 143 -5.95 -3.04 -5.63
CA PRO A 143 -5.77 -4.48 -5.53
C PRO A 143 -6.83 -5.11 -4.61
N ASP A 144 -7.40 -6.24 -5.03
CA ASP A 144 -8.39 -7.02 -4.30
C ASP A 144 -7.96 -8.48 -4.21
N LEU A 145 -7.49 -8.84 -3.02
CA LEU A 145 -6.94 -10.16 -2.69
C LEU A 145 -8.00 -11.26 -2.84
N GLY A 146 -9.26 -10.94 -2.52
CA GLY A 146 -10.38 -11.88 -2.55
C GLY A 146 -10.92 -12.16 -3.96
N MET A 147 -10.80 -11.20 -4.88
CA MET A 147 -11.34 -11.31 -6.24
C MET A 147 -10.31 -11.56 -7.36
N ASP A 148 -9.01 -11.72 -7.03
CA ASP A 148 -7.91 -11.82 -8.00
C ASP A 148 -7.93 -10.76 -9.11
N LYS A 149 -8.11 -9.49 -8.70
CA LYS A 149 -8.07 -8.36 -9.62
C LYS A 149 -7.56 -7.09 -8.98
N ILE A 150 -7.28 -6.11 -9.82
CA ILE A 150 -7.13 -4.70 -9.45
C ILE A 150 -8.34 -3.96 -10.03
N HIS A 151 -9.21 -3.42 -9.17
CA HIS A 151 -10.28 -2.51 -9.61
C HIS A 151 -9.65 -1.20 -10.09
N ILE A 152 -10.21 -0.59 -11.14
CA ILE A 152 -9.69 0.65 -11.73
C ILE A 152 -10.83 1.67 -11.73
N PHE A 153 -10.54 2.89 -11.30
CA PHE A 153 -11.49 4.01 -11.31
C PHE A 153 -10.87 5.20 -12.04
N LYS A 154 -11.63 5.88 -12.90
CA LYS A 154 -11.27 7.22 -13.39
C LYS A 154 -11.78 8.27 -12.40
N ILE A 155 -10.94 9.21 -12.00
CA ILE A 155 -11.31 10.39 -11.23
C ILE A 155 -12.00 11.38 -12.18
N CYS A 156 -13.21 11.82 -11.87
CA CYS A 156 -13.93 12.83 -12.65
C CYS A 156 -13.34 14.23 -12.38
N PRO A 157 -12.77 14.94 -13.38
CA PRO A 157 -12.06 16.19 -13.11
C PRO A 157 -12.91 17.33 -12.55
N SER A 158 -14.22 17.33 -12.81
CA SER A 158 -15.15 18.38 -12.39
C SER A 158 -15.84 18.13 -11.05
N SER A 159 -15.82 16.90 -10.53
CA SER A 159 -16.54 16.50 -9.31
C SER A 159 -15.74 15.65 -8.35
N SER A 160 -14.50 15.29 -8.69
CA SER A 160 -13.62 14.33 -7.97
C SER A 160 -14.14 12.89 -7.84
N LEU A 161 -15.42 12.64 -8.10
CA LEU A 161 -16.05 11.32 -8.06
C LEU A 161 -15.31 10.27 -8.90
N LEU A 162 -15.19 9.08 -8.34
CA LEU A 162 -14.68 7.88 -8.99
C LEU A 162 -15.71 7.28 -9.94
N LEU A 163 -15.24 6.91 -11.13
CA LEU A 163 -15.99 6.29 -12.21
C LEU A 163 -15.38 4.91 -12.52
N PRO A 164 -16.01 3.79 -12.10
CA PRO A 164 -15.48 2.45 -12.33
C PRO A 164 -15.14 2.17 -13.80
N GLN A 165 -14.01 1.51 -14.02
CA GLN A 165 -13.50 1.05 -15.32
C GLN A 165 -13.40 -0.49 -15.31
N THR A 166 -13.11 -1.09 -16.48
CA THR A 166 -12.79 -2.52 -16.57
C THR A 166 -11.58 -2.85 -15.65
N PRO A 167 -11.71 -3.78 -14.70
CA PRO A 167 -10.61 -4.13 -13.80
C PRO A 167 -9.53 -4.94 -14.52
N LEU A 168 -8.30 -4.90 -14.00
CA LEU A 168 -7.23 -5.82 -14.39
C LEU A 168 -7.41 -7.12 -13.61
N VAL A 169 -7.76 -8.21 -14.29
CA VAL A 169 -7.78 -9.56 -13.69
C VAL A 169 -6.35 -10.11 -13.64
N VAL A 170 -5.96 -10.70 -12.51
CA VAL A 170 -4.67 -11.39 -12.32
C VAL A 170 -4.87 -12.91 -12.32
N ASN A 171 -3.87 -13.69 -11.88
CA ASN A 171 -3.99 -15.16 -11.93
C ASN A 171 -4.83 -15.64 -10.74
N PRO A 172 -5.78 -16.59 -10.91
CA PRO A 172 -6.54 -17.13 -9.79
C PRO A 172 -5.65 -17.70 -8.69
N GLY A 173 -5.97 -17.39 -7.44
CA GLY A 173 -5.24 -17.80 -6.24
C GLY A 173 -3.97 -16.98 -5.96
N SER A 174 -3.78 -15.83 -6.61
CA SER A 174 -2.60 -14.98 -6.38
C SER A 174 -2.82 -13.99 -5.24
N GLY A 175 -4.03 -13.43 -5.10
CA GLY A 175 -4.37 -12.50 -4.03
C GLY A 175 -3.61 -11.18 -4.10
N PRO A 176 -3.86 -10.32 -5.12
CA PRO A 176 -3.15 -9.06 -5.32
C PRO A 176 -3.29 -8.13 -4.10
N ARG A 177 -2.16 -7.72 -3.52
CA ARG A 177 -2.09 -7.08 -2.20
C ARG A 177 -1.74 -5.59 -2.27
N HIS A 178 -0.46 -5.28 -2.43
CA HIS A 178 0.05 -3.91 -2.54
C HIS A 178 0.66 -3.70 -3.95
N ALA A 179 0.65 -2.46 -4.42
CA ALA A 179 1.21 -2.10 -5.72
C ALA A 179 1.83 -0.69 -5.66
N VAL A 180 2.75 -0.40 -6.58
CA VAL A 180 3.37 0.93 -6.74
C VAL A 180 3.51 1.29 -8.21
N PHE A 181 3.24 2.54 -8.56
CA PHE A 181 3.55 3.07 -9.87
C PHE A 181 4.99 3.56 -9.93
N TRP A 182 5.71 3.14 -10.96
CA TRP A 182 7.07 3.58 -11.28
C TRP A 182 7.05 4.41 -12.57
N ILE A 183 7.84 5.49 -12.58
CA ILE A 183 8.14 6.30 -13.75
C ILE A 183 9.66 6.58 -13.81
N PRO A 184 10.27 6.78 -15.00
CA PRO A 184 11.67 7.16 -15.07
C PRO A 184 11.84 8.60 -14.58
N LYS A 185 12.69 8.83 -13.58
CA LYS A 185 13.10 10.20 -13.15
C LYS A 185 13.62 11.09 -14.29
N THR A 186 14.12 10.52 -15.38
CA THR A 186 14.58 11.24 -16.57
C THR A 186 13.45 11.63 -17.54
N ARG A 187 12.19 11.29 -17.25
CA ARG A 187 11.01 11.57 -18.09
C ARG A 187 9.81 12.09 -17.30
N VAL A 188 10.05 12.94 -16.29
CA VAL A 188 8.99 13.65 -15.56
C VAL A 188 8.06 14.35 -16.56
N GLY A 189 6.76 14.00 -16.54
CA GLY A 189 5.74 14.52 -17.46
C GLY A 189 5.39 13.64 -18.67
N SER A 190 6.11 12.55 -18.96
CA SER A 190 5.71 11.54 -19.96
C SER A 190 5.23 10.25 -19.28
N VAL A 191 4.06 9.77 -19.72
CA VAL A 191 3.37 8.59 -19.14
C VAL A 191 3.64 7.31 -19.92
N ASP A 192 4.32 7.42 -21.06
CA ASP A 192 4.52 6.36 -22.06
C ASP A 192 5.42 5.22 -21.56
N ASN A 193 6.02 5.41 -20.38
CA ASN A 193 6.89 4.48 -19.68
C ASN A 193 6.51 4.38 -18.18
N THR A 194 5.26 4.62 -17.83
CA THR A 194 4.72 4.30 -16.50
C THR A 194 4.48 2.80 -16.38
N PHE A 195 4.95 2.19 -15.30
CA PHE A 195 4.71 0.78 -14.98
C PHE A 195 4.02 0.65 -13.63
N LEU A 196 3.10 -0.31 -13.50
CA LEU A 196 2.55 -0.74 -12.23
C LEU A 196 3.28 -2.01 -11.79
N TYR A 197 3.95 -1.95 -10.65
CA TYR A 197 4.50 -3.12 -9.98
C TYR A 197 3.52 -3.60 -8.92
N LEU A 198 3.31 -4.92 -8.84
CA LEU A 198 2.32 -5.58 -7.99
C LEU A 198 2.97 -6.71 -7.20
N VAL A 199 2.58 -6.87 -5.94
CA VAL A 199 2.80 -8.11 -5.17
C VAL A 199 1.47 -8.81 -4.88
N SER A 200 1.48 -10.14 -5.02
CA SER A 200 0.33 -11.03 -4.82
C SER A 200 0.59 -11.95 -3.62
N GLU A 201 -0.16 -11.76 -2.53
CA GLU A 201 0.11 -12.34 -1.20
C GLU A 201 0.13 -13.87 -1.18
N LEU A 202 -0.78 -14.50 -1.91
CA LEU A 202 -1.12 -15.91 -1.75
C LEU A 202 -0.24 -16.83 -2.61
N ASP A 203 0.22 -16.37 -3.78
CA ASP A 203 1.17 -17.12 -4.62
C ASP A 203 2.64 -16.66 -4.47
N ASN A 204 2.92 -15.67 -3.60
CA ASN A 204 4.24 -15.05 -3.40
C ASN A 204 4.86 -14.52 -4.71
N THR A 205 4.05 -13.91 -5.58
CA THR A 205 4.55 -13.41 -6.86
C THR A 205 4.63 -11.90 -6.96
N PHE A 206 5.63 -11.48 -7.72
CA PHE A 206 5.92 -10.11 -8.09
C PHE A 206 5.70 -9.99 -9.60
N SER A 207 4.86 -9.02 -10.00
CA SER A 207 4.48 -8.80 -11.40
C SER A 207 4.69 -7.35 -11.81
N ALA A 208 5.09 -7.13 -13.05
CA ALA A 208 5.18 -5.80 -13.65
C ALA A 208 4.24 -5.67 -14.84
N PHE A 209 3.56 -4.53 -14.93
CA PHE A 209 2.63 -4.21 -16.00
C PHE A 209 3.01 -2.86 -16.62
N LYS A 210 3.10 -2.79 -17.95
CA LYS A 210 3.16 -1.50 -18.65
C LYS A 210 1.78 -0.85 -18.61
N SER A 211 1.74 0.42 -18.25
CA SER A 211 0.52 1.23 -18.20
C SER A 211 0.23 1.80 -19.58
N HIS A 212 -1.02 1.71 -20.02
CA HIS A 212 -1.50 2.28 -21.27
C HIS A 212 -2.62 3.26 -20.98
N TYR A 213 -2.33 4.55 -21.17
CA TYR A 213 -3.26 5.63 -20.93
C TYR A 213 -3.97 6.08 -22.22
N THR A 214 -5.25 6.38 -22.10
CA THR A 214 -5.98 7.23 -23.05
C THR A 214 -6.49 8.48 -22.33
N HIS A 215 -7.33 9.28 -23.00
CA HIS A 215 -8.06 10.36 -22.33
C HIS A 215 -9.07 9.84 -21.28
N ASN A 216 -9.60 8.63 -21.46
CA ASN A 216 -10.72 8.09 -20.68
C ASN A 216 -10.44 6.79 -19.92
N SER A 217 -9.39 6.04 -20.28
CA SER A 217 -9.07 4.74 -19.71
C SER A 217 -7.59 4.62 -19.32
N LEU A 218 -7.35 3.71 -18.38
CA LEU A 218 -6.05 3.16 -18.01
C LEU A 218 -6.17 1.64 -18.14
N THR A 219 -5.32 1.03 -18.95
CA THR A 219 -5.21 -0.43 -19.10
C THR A 219 -3.77 -0.89 -18.90
N PHE A 220 -3.58 -2.20 -18.74
CA PHE A 220 -2.32 -2.78 -18.31
C PHE A 220 -1.91 -3.98 -19.17
N ALA A 221 -0.68 -3.98 -19.67
CA ALA A 221 -0.07 -5.12 -20.34
C ALA A 221 0.96 -5.76 -19.40
N LYS A 222 0.78 -7.04 -19.03
CA LYS A 222 1.74 -7.76 -18.18
C LYS A 222 3.05 -7.96 -18.96
N VAL A 223 4.15 -7.45 -18.43
CA VAL A 223 5.49 -7.51 -19.04
C VAL A 223 6.48 -8.34 -18.23
N HIS A 224 6.20 -8.61 -16.95
CA HIS A 224 7.03 -9.47 -16.10
C HIS A 224 6.18 -10.24 -15.08
N LYS A 225 6.63 -11.45 -14.72
CA LYS A 225 6.22 -12.18 -13.51
C LYS A 225 7.37 -13.06 -13.03
N GLU A 226 7.75 -12.92 -11.77
CA GLU A 226 8.59 -13.89 -11.04
C GLU A 226 8.05 -14.09 -9.61
N ASN A 227 8.75 -14.88 -8.78
CA ASN A 227 8.42 -15.05 -7.37
C ASN A 227 9.33 -14.17 -6.48
N THR A 228 8.93 -13.98 -5.22
CA THR A 228 9.70 -13.15 -4.27
C THR A 228 10.92 -13.84 -3.65
N TYR A 229 11.42 -14.91 -4.28
CA TYR A 229 12.55 -15.72 -3.82
C TYR A 229 13.59 -15.98 -4.93
N GLY A 230 13.57 -15.19 -6.01
CA GLY A 230 14.57 -15.24 -7.09
C GLY A 230 14.55 -16.54 -7.89
N GLY A 231 13.37 -17.13 -8.09
CA GLY A 231 13.18 -18.39 -8.81
C GLY A 231 13.26 -19.65 -7.94
N ASN A 232 13.71 -19.54 -6.69
CA ASN A 232 13.63 -20.64 -5.71
C ASN A 232 12.18 -20.89 -5.29
N ALA A 233 11.89 -22.05 -4.71
CA ALA A 233 10.58 -22.30 -4.11
C ALA A 233 10.36 -21.39 -2.88
N ALA A 234 9.17 -20.80 -2.76
CA ALA A 234 8.78 -20.03 -1.59
C ALA A 234 8.68 -20.94 -0.35
N PRO A 235 9.18 -20.55 0.84
CA PRO A 235 8.98 -21.30 2.06
C PRO A 235 7.50 -21.52 2.40
N SER A 236 7.17 -22.68 2.97
CA SER A 236 5.78 -23.08 3.22
C SER A 236 5.08 -22.12 4.17
N GLY A 237 3.90 -21.63 3.78
CA GLY A 237 3.11 -20.67 4.57
C GLY A 237 3.58 -19.21 4.50
N SER A 238 4.73 -18.93 3.86
CA SER A 238 5.24 -17.57 3.69
C SER A 238 4.33 -16.70 2.81
N LYS A 239 4.35 -15.38 3.04
CA LYS A 239 3.45 -14.41 2.38
C LYS A 239 4.13 -13.07 2.12
N VAL A 240 4.33 -12.72 0.86
CA VAL A 240 4.72 -11.36 0.43
C VAL A 240 3.77 -10.29 1.00
N SER A 241 4.28 -9.11 1.33
CA SER A 241 3.55 -8.05 2.03
C SER A 241 3.74 -6.66 1.40
N GLY A 242 4.77 -5.91 1.80
CA GLY A 242 5.01 -4.55 1.35
C GLY A 242 5.75 -4.52 0.01
N ILE A 243 5.58 -3.43 -0.73
CA ILE A 243 6.37 -3.10 -1.91
C ILE A 243 6.60 -1.58 -1.95
N GLN A 244 7.85 -1.17 -2.16
CA GLN A 244 8.24 0.22 -2.41
C GLN A 244 9.33 0.30 -3.47
N ILE A 245 9.53 1.50 -4.04
CA ILE A 245 10.61 1.83 -4.97
C ILE A 245 11.74 2.48 -4.16
N SER A 246 13.02 2.22 -4.49
CA SER A 246 14.14 2.85 -3.81
C SER A 246 14.16 4.38 -4.02
N PRO A 247 14.71 5.18 -3.08
CA PRO A 247 14.80 6.64 -3.22
C PRO A 247 15.52 7.10 -4.48
N GLY A 248 16.49 6.31 -4.99
CA GLY A 248 17.17 6.57 -6.25
C GLY A 248 16.29 6.32 -7.50
N ASN A 249 15.25 5.49 -7.41
CA ASN A 249 14.34 5.03 -8.47
C ASN A 249 14.98 4.02 -9.46
N GLU A 250 15.85 3.15 -8.95
CA GLU A 250 16.55 2.07 -9.69
C GLU A 250 16.35 0.64 -9.14
N ARG A 251 15.59 0.49 -8.05
CA ARG A 251 15.23 -0.79 -7.43
C ARG A 251 13.76 -0.81 -7.01
N ILE A 252 13.22 -2.02 -6.91
CA ILE A 252 11.99 -2.30 -6.16
C ILE A 252 12.39 -3.17 -4.97
N MET A 253 11.92 -2.79 -3.78
CA MET A 253 12.06 -3.54 -2.55
C MET A 253 10.71 -4.14 -2.18
N VAL A 254 10.71 -5.39 -1.74
CA VAL A 254 9.52 -6.18 -1.44
C VAL A 254 9.76 -6.92 -0.11
N SER A 255 8.77 -7.00 0.77
CA SER A 255 8.90 -7.75 2.03
C SER A 255 8.15 -9.08 1.98
N ASN A 256 8.74 -10.12 2.56
CA ASN A 256 8.14 -11.44 2.76
C ASN A 256 7.93 -11.68 4.26
N ARG A 257 6.91 -12.46 4.63
CA ARG A 257 6.58 -12.77 6.04
C ARG A 257 6.52 -14.27 6.25
N GLY A 258 6.96 -14.75 7.41
CA GLY A 258 6.88 -16.17 7.77
C GLY A 258 7.71 -17.06 6.85
N ASP A 259 8.90 -16.59 6.46
CA ASP A 259 9.84 -17.30 5.59
C ASP A 259 11.07 -17.82 6.36
N ALA A 260 11.45 -17.17 7.48
CA ALA A 260 12.57 -17.53 8.35
C ALA A 260 13.92 -17.81 7.64
N THR A 261 14.14 -17.27 6.44
CA THR A 261 15.28 -17.61 5.56
C THR A 261 16.62 -17.21 6.18
N PHE A 262 16.64 -16.19 7.04
CA PHE A 262 17.82 -15.74 7.77
C PHE A 262 17.87 -16.26 9.23
N GLY A 263 17.10 -17.31 9.53
CA GLY A 263 17.00 -17.94 10.85
C GLY A 263 15.64 -17.70 11.52
N GLU A 264 15.41 -18.41 12.63
CA GLU A 264 14.18 -18.25 13.41
C GLU A 264 13.96 -16.79 13.82
N GLY A 265 12.78 -16.26 13.50
CA GLY A 265 12.43 -14.87 13.78
C GLY A 265 13.07 -13.81 12.86
N SER A 266 13.73 -14.18 11.76
CA SER A 266 14.20 -13.23 10.73
C SER A 266 13.75 -13.61 9.32
N ASP A 267 12.70 -12.95 8.85
CA ASP A 267 12.19 -13.05 7.47
C ASP A 267 13.03 -12.23 6.47
N THR A 268 12.62 -12.18 5.20
CA THR A 268 13.35 -11.54 4.10
C THR A 268 12.71 -10.25 3.58
N PHE A 269 13.58 -9.39 3.05
CA PHE A 269 13.27 -8.52 1.91
C PHE A 269 13.82 -9.14 0.63
N ALA A 270 13.04 -9.09 -0.44
CA ALA A 270 13.51 -9.29 -1.81
C ALA A 270 13.78 -7.95 -2.49
N VAL A 271 14.82 -7.87 -3.30
CA VAL A 271 15.16 -6.69 -4.10
C VAL A 271 15.20 -7.06 -5.57
N PHE A 272 14.60 -6.21 -6.42
CA PHE A 272 14.55 -6.36 -7.88
C PHE A 272 15.14 -5.13 -8.57
N THR A 273 15.67 -5.31 -9.78
CA THR A 273 15.89 -4.19 -10.69
C THR A 273 14.54 -3.63 -11.16
N CYS A 274 14.43 -2.30 -11.31
CA CYS A 274 13.35 -1.72 -12.11
C CYS A 274 13.77 -1.63 -13.58
N PHE A 275 12.84 -1.26 -14.46
CA PHE A 275 13.19 -0.88 -15.83
C PHE A 275 14.18 0.30 -15.81
N THR A 276 15.25 0.26 -16.60
CA THR A 276 16.23 1.37 -16.65
C THR A 276 16.09 2.14 -17.96
N ALA A 277 16.15 3.46 -17.91
CA ALA A 277 15.98 4.33 -19.08
C ALA A 277 17.26 4.45 -19.94
N ASN A 278 18.09 3.40 -20.00
CA ASN A 278 19.40 3.41 -20.65
C ASN A 278 19.30 3.17 -22.17
N GLY A 279 18.67 4.11 -22.88
CA GLY A 279 18.80 4.33 -24.33
C GLY A 279 18.13 3.31 -25.26
N ASN A 280 18.37 2.01 -25.06
CA ASN A 280 18.20 0.97 -26.07
C ASN A 280 16.89 0.16 -25.94
N GLY A 281 16.10 0.39 -24.89
CA GLY A 281 14.79 -0.26 -24.70
C GLY A 281 14.83 -1.65 -24.04
N ASP A 282 16.00 -2.18 -23.66
CA ASP A 282 16.12 -3.46 -22.96
C ASP A 282 15.48 -3.39 -21.56
N MET A 283 14.34 -4.07 -21.42
CA MET A 283 13.52 -4.14 -20.21
C MET A 283 13.87 -5.38 -19.41
N ASN A 284 14.86 -5.29 -18.51
CA ASN A 284 15.28 -6.41 -17.66
C ASN A 284 15.00 -6.15 -16.17
N VAL A 285 13.81 -6.54 -15.73
CA VAL A 285 13.44 -6.68 -14.32
C VAL A 285 13.85 -8.08 -13.87
N SER A 286 14.67 -8.15 -12.82
CA SER A 286 15.17 -9.41 -12.27
C SER A 286 15.47 -9.28 -10.78
N SER A 287 15.38 -10.41 -10.07
CA SER A 287 15.84 -10.52 -8.68
C SER A 287 17.33 -10.18 -8.55
N VAL A 288 17.64 -9.30 -7.61
CA VAL A 288 18.99 -8.93 -7.17
C VAL A 288 19.43 -9.81 -5.99
N GLY A 289 18.49 -10.24 -5.15
CA GLY A 289 18.75 -11.12 -4.00
C GLY A 289 17.76 -10.96 -2.85
N LEU A 290 17.98 -11.78 -1.82
CA LEU A 290 17.28 -11.72 -0.53
C LEU A 290 18.17 -11.08 0.54
N PHE A 291 17.57 -10.31 1.44
CA PHE A 291 18.23 -9.55 2.51
C PHE A 291 17.45 -9.71 3.82
N PRO A 292 18.09 -9.69 5.00
CA PRO A 292 17.38 -9.89 6.27
C PRO A 292 16.45 -8.71 6.60
N ALA A 293 15.25 -9.03 7.08
CA ALA A 293 14.33 -8.05 7.65
C ALA A 293 14.66 -7.63 9.10
N TYR A 294 15.59 -8.33 9.75
CA TYR A 294 16.00 -8.14 11.16
C TYR A 294 14.90 -8.36 12.21
N GLY A 295 13.81 -9.03 11.83
CA GLY A 295 12.74 -9.50 12.70
C GLY A 295 11.68 -10.28 11.91
N SER A 296 10.54 -10.54 12.57
CA SER A 296 9.50 -11.42 12.02
C SER A 296 8.25 -10.65 11.59
N PHE A 297 7.70 -11.08 10.44
CA PHE A 297 6.59 -10.50 9.72
C PHE A 297 6.79 -8.99 9.42
N PRO A 298 7.76 -8.62 8.55
CA PRO A 298 7.88 -7.27 8.02
C PRO A 298 6.67 -6.94 7.12
N ARG A 299 5.55 -6.55 7.74
CA ARG A 299 4.26 -6.36 7.05
C ARG A 299 4.29 -5.13 6.14
N GLU A 300 4.89 -4.05 6.65
CA GLU A 300 5.11 -2.80 5.93
C GLU A 300 6.47 -2.20 6.32
N PHE A 301 6.98 -1.33 5.46
CA PHE A 301 8.24 -0.61 5.64
C PHE A 301 8.21 0.66 4.81
N ASP A 302 9.03 1.64 5.17
CA ASP A 302 9.02 2.95 4.53
C ASP A 302 10.43 3.57 4.40
N PHE A 303 10.71 4.20 3.26
CA PHE A 303 11.99 4.84 2.95
C PHE A 303 12.05 6.30 3.40
N ASN A 304 13.11 6.66 4.14
CA ASN A 304 13.47 8.05 4.41
C ASN A 304 14.46 8.55 3.36
N GLU A 305 13.94 9.24 2.36
CA GLU A 305 14.73 9.75 1.23
C GLU A 305 15.79 10.80 1.64
N ASN A 306 15.61 11.47 2.80
CA ASN A 306 16.53 12.51 3.25
C ASN A 306 17.86 11.97 3.82
N ASN A 307 17.88 10.70 4.27
CA ASN A 307 19.05 10.11 4.93
C ASN A 307 19.36 8.66 4.49
N GLY A 308 18.58 8.09 3.56
CA GLY A 308 18.79 6.73 3.08
C GLY A 308 18.58 5.66 4.14
N THR A 309 17.62 5.84 5.06
CA THR A 309 17.23 4.81 6.03
C THR A 309 15.85 4.26 5.71
N ILE A 310 15.55 3.06 6.19
CA ILE A 310 14.24 2.41 6.06
C ILE A 310 13.73 2.10 7.47
N VAL A 311 12.47 2.40 7.75
CA VAL A 311 11.77 1.92 8.95
C VAL A 311 10.98 0.68 8.59
N VAL A 312 10.94 -0.32 9.47
CA VAL A 312 10.32 -1.62 9.22
C VAL A 312 9.37 -1.99 10.37
N ALA A 313 8.13 -2.34 10.03
CA ALA A 313 7.10 -2.81 10.95
C ALA A 313 7.18 -4.33 11.09
N LEU A 314 7.75 -4.82 12.19
CA LEU A 314 7.98 -6.23 12.45
C LEU A 314 6.83 -6.77 13.31
N GLN A 315 5.75 -7.18 12.64
CA GLN A 315 4.45 -7.45 13.24
C GLN A 315 4.53 -8.48 14.36
N ASN A 316 5.20 -9.60 14.11
CA ASN A 316 5.19 -10.78 14.99
C ASN A 316 6.38 -10.83 15.96
N SER A 317 7.42 -10.00 15.77
CA SER A 317 8.45 -9.79 16.80
C SER A 317 8.20 -8.55 17.66
N HIS A 318 7.05 -7.87 17.47
CA HIS A 318 6.59 -6.72 18.25
C HIS A 318 7.58 -5.54 18.24
N GLU A 319 8.15 -5.25 17.07
CA GLU A 319 9.29 -4.35 16.94
C GLU A 319 9.15 -3.34 15.78
N VAL A 320 9.81 -2.20 15.94
CA VAL A 320 10.20 -1.32 14.83
C VAL A 320 11.71 -1.37 14.67
N ALA A 321 12.17 -1.75 13.48
CA ALA A 321 13.58 -1.66 13.09
C ALA A 321 13.85 -0.43 12.21
N VAL A 322 15.04 0.13 12.33
CA VAL A 322 15.58 1.14 11.41
C VAL A 322 16.86 0.57 10.80
N ILE A 323 16.89 0.45 9.48
CA ILE A 323 18.00 -0.14 8.72
C ILE A 323 18.56 0.88 7.72
N GLN A 324 19.84 0.73 7.38
CA GLN A 324 20.50 1.55 6.36
C GLN A 324 20.14 1.03 4.96
N TRP A 325 19.68 1.89 4.05
CA TRP A 325 19.78 1.61 2.62
C TRP A 325 21.21 1.90 2.16
N ASN A 326 21.81 0.96 1.44
CA ASN A 326 23.18 1.04 0.94
C ASN A 326 23.14 1.47 -0.54
N GLU A 327 23.52 2.71 -0.83
CA GLU A 327 23.50 3.26 -2.19
C GLU A 327 24.58 2.67 -3.12
N GLN A 328 25.67 2.11 -2.55
CA GLN A 328 26.73 1.47 -3.34
C GLN A 328 26.27 0.09 -3.86
N THR A 329 25.57 -0.70 -3.04
CA THR A 329 25.02 -2.01 -3.46
C THR A 329 23.59 -1.92 -4.02
N ARG A 330 22.89 -0.82 -3.71
CA ARG A 330 21.46 -0.60 -3.99
C ARG A 330 20.60 -1.70 -3.39
N SER A 331 20.75 -1.87 -2.07
CA SER A 331 20.08 -2.90 -1.27
C SER A 331 19.89 -2.46 0.18
N PRO A 332 19.05 -3.18 0.96
CA PRO A 332 19.14 -3.15 2.42
C PRO A 332 20.58 -3.44 2.88
N GLY A 333 21.02 -2.71 3.89
CA GLY A 333 22.28 -2.86 4.58
C GLY A 333 22.07 -3.09 6.08
N LYS A 334 23.03 -2.64 6.89
CA LYS A 334 23.04 -2.89 8.34
C LYS A 334 21.78 -2.39 9.06
N LEU A 335 21.39 -3.13 10.11
CA LEU A 335 20.56 -2.60 11.19
C LEU A 335 21.25 -1.41 11.85
N ILE A 336 20.51 -0.31 12.04
CA ILE A 336 20.97 0.90 12.75
C ILE A 336 20.43 0.88 14.18
N SER A 337 19.15 0.56 14.35
CA SER A 337 18.49 0.45 15.65
C SER A 337 17.27 -0.47 15.55
N LYS A 338 16.85 -1.04 16.68
CA LYS A 338 15.56 -1.76 16.80
C LYS A 338 14.95 -1.46 18.17
N LYS A 339 13.64 -1.32 18.22
CA LYS A 339 12.88 -1.01 19.43
C LYS A 339 11.64 -1.90 19.53
N SER A 340 11.54 -2.67 20.60
CA SER A 340 10.33 -3.42 20.96
C SER A 340 9.23 -2.48 21.46
N LEU A 341 7.98 -2.86 21.22
CA LEU A 341 6.75 -2.13 21.55
C LEU A 341 5.70 -3.12 22.08
N ASP A 342 4.66 -2.63 22.75
CA ASP A 342 3.58 -3.49 23.24
C ASP A 342 2.58 -3.78 22.10
N GLY A 343 2.46 -5.05 21.68
CA GLY A 343 1.48 -5.51 20.69
C GLY A 343 2.03 -5.69 19.27
N GLU A 344 1.20 -6.20 18.36
CA GLU A 344 1.57 -6.37 16.95
C GLU A 344 1.80 -5.02 16.25
N ILE A 345 2.86 -4.94 15.44
CA ILE A 345 3.26 -3.73 14.70
C ILE A 345 3.02 -3.93 13.19
N PRO A 346 1.81 -3.66 12.68
CA PRO A 346 1.47 -3.90 11.27
C PRO A 346 2.03 -2.85 10.31
N ALA A 347 2.27 -1.61 10.79
CA ALA A 347 2.70 -0.49 9.97
C ALA A 347 3.73 0.39 10.71
N ALA A 348 4.63 1.00 9.94
CA ALA A 348 5.61 1.98 10.41
C ALA A 348 6.04 2.84 9.20
N ILE A 349 6.01 4.16 9.39
CA ILE A 349 6.25 5.17 8.35
C ILE A 349 7.14 6.28 8.90
N TRP A 350 7.78 7.05 8.02
CA TRP A 350 8.51 8.25 8.45
C TRP A 350 7.58 9.46 8.60
N GLY A 351 7.94 10.36 9.52
CA GLY A 351 7.34 11.69 9.62
C GLY A 351 8.00 12.69 8.66
N PRO A 352 7.34 13.85 8.40
CA PRO A 352 7.86 14.96 7.59
C PRO A 352 9.06 15.69 8.20
#